data_AF-A0A938TEZ8-F1
#
_entry.id   AF-A0A938TEZ8-F1
#
_cell.length_a   1.000
_cell.length_b   1.000
_cell.length_c   1.000
_cell.angle_alpha   90.00
_cell.angle_beta   90.00
_cell.angle_gamma   90.00
#
_symmetry.space_group_name_H-M   'P 1'
#
loop_
_entity.id
_entity.type
_entity.pdbx_description
1 polymer ?
#
loop_
_entity_poly.entity_id
_entity_poly.type
_entity_poly.pdbx_seq_one_letter_code
_entity_poly.pdbx_strand_id
1 'polypeptide(L)'
;MGNFFHLTISFIIGTLVILMLVRLTMNVGDESNETNIEQMVQSNLLNLTSTIENDFRRIGYNSPVDPILIADSTIISFTADTKLSGKADTVKYVLADISSALHTQNPNDRSLYRIIGCDTTKIVSSGLTKFKLKYFDINDIETLTPVFVKSVSVELRYESEMQVKDHYPFFEKSFLIKPRNLN
;
A
#
# COMPACT_ATOMS: atom_id res chain seq x y z
N MET A 1 -55.28 18.34 36.97
CA MET A 1 -54.09 17.48 37.09
C MET A 1 -53.66 16.82 35.77
N GLY A 2 -54.57 16.49 34.83
CA GLY A 2 -54.21 15.81 33.56
C GLY A 2 -53.29 16.59 32.61
N ASN A 3 -53.44 17.91 32.49
CA ASN A 3 -52.64 18.69 31.52
C ASN A 3 -51.13 18.73 31.84
N PHE A 4 -50.75 18.72 33.12
CA PHE A 4 -49.34 18.72 33.51
C PHE A 4 -48.65 17.39 33.18
N PHE A 5 -49.38 16.28 33.29
CA PHE A 5 -48.90 14.94 32.95
C PHE A 5 -48.67 14.77 31.44
N HIS A 6 -49.59 15.29 30.61
CA HIS A 6 -49.41 15.26 29.15
C HIS A 6 -48.19 16.08 28.72
N LEU A 7 -47.97 17.25 29.31
CA LEU A 7 -46.80 18.08 29.03
C LEU A 7 -45.49 17.36 29.39
N THR A 8 -45.41 16.75 30.58
CA THR A 8 -44.20 16.02 31.01
C THR A 8 -43.89 14.83 30.11
N ILE A 9 -44.90 14.07 29.66
CA ILE A 9 -44.70 12.96 28.72
C ILE A 9 -44.21 13.47 27.37
N SER A 10 -44.82 14.52 26.82
CA SER A 10 -44.40 15.09 25.54
C SER A 10 -42.95 15.61 25.59
N PHE A 11 -42.53 16.21 26.72
CA PHE A 11 -41.13 16.61 26.93
C PHE A 11 -40.18 15.41 26.94
N ILE A 12 -40.51 14.34 27.68
CA ILE A 12 -39.68 13.13 27.76
C ILE A 12 -39.54 12.49 26.38
N ILE A 13 -40.65 12.34 25.65
CA ILE A 13 -40.63 11.76 24.30
C ILE A 13 -39.79 12.64 23.35
N GLY A 14 -39.98 13.96 23.39
CA GLY A 14 -39.21 14.90 22.57
C GLY A 14 -37.70 14.80 22.83
N THR A 15 -37.30 14.75 24.11
CA THR A 15 -35.89 14.58 24.49
C THR A 15 -35.34 13.25 24.03
N LEU A 16 -36.09 12.14 24.17
CA LEU A 16 -35.65 10.82 23.70
C LEU A 16 -35.44 10.79 22.19
N VAL A 17 -36.34 11.42 21.41
CA VAL A 17 -36.20 11.53 19.95
C VAL A 17 -34.95 12.33 19.58
N ILE A 18 -34.70 13.45 20.25
CA ILE A 18 -33.48 14.25 20.02
C ILE A 18 -32.22 13.44 20.33
N LEU A 19 -32.19 12.71 21.45
CA LEU A 19 -31.05 11.85 21.81
C LEU A 19 -30.84 10.72 20.79
N MET A 20 -31.92 10.15 20.25
CA MET A 20 -31.83 9.16 19.17
C MET A 20 -31.24 9.77 17.89
N LEU A 21 -31.69 10.98 17.51
CA LEU A 21 -31.16 11.67 16.34
C LEU A 21 -29.67 12.00 16.51
N VAL A 22 -29.25 12.49 17.68
CA VAL A 22 -27.83 12.76 17.98
C VAL A 22 -26.99 11.49 17.82
N ARG A 23 -27.44 10.36 18.38
CA ARG A 23 -26.74 9.07 18.22
C ARG A 23 -26.65 8.63 16.77
N LEU A 24 -27.74 8.78 16.01
CA LEU A 24 -27.76 8.44 14.59
C LEU A 24 -26.75 9.29 13.81
N THR A 25 -26.70 10.60 14.06
CA THR A 25 -25.75 11.50 13.41
C THR A 25 -24.29 11.15 13.76
N MET A 26 -24.00 10.83 15.02
CA MET A 26 -22.67 10.38 15.43
C MET A 26 -22.27 9.09 14.70
N ASN A 27 -23.15 8.09 14.70
CA ASN A 27 -22.88 6.82 14.02
C ASN A 27 -22.64 7.00 12.51
N VAL A 28 -23.48 7.80 11.83
CA VAL A 28 -23.29 8.10 10.40
C VAL A 28 -21.98 8.83 10.15
N GLY A 29 -21.59 9.74 11.05
CA GLY A 29 -20.31 10.43 10.98
C GLY A 29 -19.11 9.47 11.07
N ASP A 30 -19.15 8.55 12.04
CA ASP A 30 -18.08 7.55 12.24
C ASP A 30 -17.95 6.61 11.03
N GLU A 31 -19.07 6.08 10.51
CA GLU A 31 -19.09 5.22 9.33
C GLU A 31 -18.59 5.95 8.07
N SER A 32 -18.94 7.23 7.93
CA SER A 32 -18.46 8.06 6.81
C SER A 32 -16.95 8.28 6.90
N ASN A 33 -16.41 8.51 8.10
CA ASN A 33 -14.98 8.66 8.31
C ASN A 33 -14.20 7.37 8.03
N GLU A 34 -14.71 6.23 8.49
CA GLU A 34 -14.14 4.91 8.21
C GLU A 34 -14.09 4.64 6.71
N THR A 35 -15.22 4.86 6.01
CA THR A 35 -15.31 4.71 4.54
C THR A 35 -14.30 5.60 3.82
N ASN A 36 -14.12 6.85 4.25
CA ASN A 36 -13.16 7.76 3.64
C ASN A 36 -11.71 7.27 3.82
N ILE A 37 -11.38 6.73 5.00
CA ILE A 37 -10.06 6.17 5.28
C ILE A 37 -9.82 4.91 4.44
N GLU A 38 -10.80 4.02 4.35
CA GLU A 38 -10.71 2.83 3.48
C GLU A 38 -10.46 3.21 2.02
N GLN A 39 -11.20 4.18 1.48
CA GLN A 39 -11.00 4.69 0.12
C GLN A 39 -9.59 5.27 -0.09
N MET A 40 -9.07 5.99 0.91
CA MET A 40 -7.71 6.52 0.87
C MET A 40 -6.67 5.39 0.84
N VAL A 41 -6.78 4.40 1.73
CA VAL A 41 -5.90 3.22 1.80
C VAL A 41 -5.93 2.45 0.47
N GLN A 42 -7.12 2.22 -0.08
CA GLN A 42 -7.27 1.54 -1.37
C GLN A 42 -6.63 2.34 -2.52
N SER A 43 -6.88 3.65 -2.59
CA SER A 43 -6.30 4.55 -3.60
C SER A 43 -4.77 4.54 -3.55
N ASN A 44 -4.19 4.63 -2.34
CA ASN A 44 -2.74 4.59 -2.14
C ASN A 44 -2.14 3.24 -2.58
N LEU A 45 -2.78 2.11 -2.23
CA LEU A 45 -2.35 0.79 -2.68
C LEU A 45 -2.39 0.66 -4.22
N LEU A 46 -3.43 1.21 -4.87
CA LEU A 46 -3.54 1.19 -6.33
C LEU A 46 -2.47 2.05 -7.00
N ASN A 47 -2.19 3.24 -6.48
CA ASN A 47 -1.13 4.13 -6.97
C ASN A 47 0.26 3.49 -6.82
N LEU A 48 0.53 2.87 -5.68
CA LEU A 48 1.75 2.12 -5.44
C LEU A 48 1.87 0.93 -6.41
N THR A 49 0.79 0.15 -6.57
CA THR A 49 0.77 -0.99 -7.49
C THR A 49 1.05 -0.54 -8.91
N SER A 50 0.42 0.53 -9.38
CA SER A 50 0.65 1.10 -10.71
C SER A 50 2.11 1.52 -10.92
N THR A 51 2.71 2.14 -9.90
CA THR A 51 4.13 2.55 -9.94
C THR A 51 5.05 1.34 -10.04
N ILE A 52 4.85 0.32 -9.18
CA ILE A 52 5.63 -0.93 -9.22
C ILE A 52 5.44 -1.66 -10.54
N GLU A 53 4.21 -1.81 -11.02
CA GLU A 53 3.93 -2.48 -12.29
C GLU A 53 4.62 -1.78 -13.47
N ASN A 54 4.53 -0.45 -13.54
CA ASN A 54 5.16 0.31 -14.61
C ASN A 54 6.68 0.11 -14.64
N ASP A 55 7.32 0.14 -13.47
CA ASP A 55 8.77 -0.04 -13.37
C ASP A 55 9.20 -1.48 -13.63
N PHE A 56 8.51 -2.45 -13.02
CA PHE A 56 8.89 -3.86 -13.11
C PHE A 56 8.66 -4.40 -14.53
N ARG A 57 7.64 -3.91 -15.25
CA ARG A 57 7.45 -4.23 -16.68
C ARG A 57 8.63 -3.81 -17.56
N ARG A 58 9.41 -2.80 -17.12
CA ARG A 58 10.58 -2.28 -17.83
C ARG A 58 11.89 -2.91 -17.37
N ILE A 59 11.88 -3.89 -16.46
CA ILE A 59 13.11 -4.64 -16.10
C ILE A 59 13.79 -5.12 -17.38
N GLY A 60 15.10 -4.86 -17.47
CA GLY A 60 15.95 -5.23 -18.60
C GLY A 60 15.80 -4.38 -19.86
N TYR A 61 14.98 -3.33 -19.84
CA TYR A 61 14.86 -2.43 -20.98
C TYR A 61 16.17 -1.67 -21.22
N ASN A 62 16.77 -1.82 -22.41
CA ASN A 62 18.07 -1.28 -22.81
C ASN A 62 19.24 -1.64 -21.86
N SER A 63 19.15 -2.78 -21.16
CA SER A 63 20.20 -3.21 -20.23
C SER A 63 21.23 -4.16 -20.89
N PRO A 64 22.54 -3.99 -20.62
CA PRO A 64 23.58 -4.87 -21.13
C PRO A 64 23.73 -6.13 -20.25
N VAL A 65 22.90 -7.15 -20.51
CA VAL A 65 22.95 -8.51 -19.93
C VAL A 65 22.66 -8.58 -18.41
N ASP A 66 21.98 -9.66 -17.98
CA ASP A 66 21.61 -9.94 -16.57
C ASP A 66 20.98 -8.76 -15.81
N PRO A 67 19.77 -8.35 -16.21
CA PRO A 67 19.24 -7.09 -15.74
C PRO A 67 18.78 -7.07 -14.28
N ILE A 68 18.70 -8.22 -13.61
CA ILE A 68 18.38 -8.30 -12.18
C ILE A 68 19.70 -8.47 -11.43
N LEU A 69 19.95 -7.57 -10.48
CA LEU A 69 21.18 -7.50 -9.70
C LEU A 69 21.00 -8.13 -8.31
N ILE A 70 19.83 -7.91 -7.70
CA ILE A 70 19.47 -8.44 -6.37
C ILE A 70 18.04 -8.96 -6.44
N ALA A 71 17.85 -10.19 -5.97
CA ALA A 71 16.55 -10.84 -5.80
C ALA A 71 16.44 -11.38 -4.37
N ASP A 72 15.63 -10.71 -3.54
CA ASP A 72 15.33 -11.09 -2.16
C ASP A 72 13.83 -10.86 -1.90
N SER A 73 13.29 -11.50 -0.89
CA SER A 73 11.92 -11.39 -0.44
C SER A 73 11.44 -9.96 -0.14
N THR A 74 12.31 -9.02 0.22
CA THR A 74 11.95 -7.62 0.56
C THR A 74 12.77 -6.57 -0.20
N ILE A 75 13.71 -7.00 -1.04
CA ILE A 75 14.64 -6.14 -1.77
C ILE A 75 14.75 -6.63 -3.20
N ILE A 76 14.63 -5.71 -4.15
CA ILE A 76 14.96 -5.98 -5.55
C ILE A 76 15.80 -4.84 -6.09
N SER A 77 16.84 -5.20 -6.84
CA SER A 77 17.63 -4.26 -7.61
C SER A 77 17.73 -4.78 -9.03
N PHE A 78 17.45 -3.92 -10.00
CA PHE A 78 17.49 -4.26 -11.42
C PHE A 78 17.95 -3.07 -12.24
N THR A 79 18.19 -3.30 -13.52
CA THR A 79 18.59 -2.28 -14.50
C THR A 79 17.48 -2.07 -15.50
N ALA A 80 17.19 -0.80 -15.79
CA ALA A 80 16.22 -0.40 -16.80
C ALA A 80 16.47 1.05 -17.23
N ASP A 81 16.31 1.33 -18.52
CA ASP A 81 16.25 2.71 -19.01
C ASP A 81 14.88 3.33 -18.70
N THR A 82 14.71 3.76 -17.45
CA THR A 82 13.45 4.35 -16.97
C THR A 82 13.19 5.75 -17.54
N LYS A 83 14.26 6.49 -17.86
CA LYS A 83 14.23 7.88 -18.35
C LYS A 83 14.22 7.99 -19.89
N LEU A 84 14.23 6.86 -20.61
CA LEU A 84 14.32 6.81 -22.09
C LEU A 84 15.53 7.59 -22.63
N SER A 85 16.63 7.55 -21.89
CA SER A 85 17.86 8.27 -22.22
C SER A 85 18.78 7.49 -23.18
N GLY A 86 18.44 6.22 -23.45
CA GLY A 86 19.29 5.28 -24.16
C GLY A 86 20.33 4.59 -23.27
N LYS A 87 20.35 4.89 -21.97
CA LYS A 87 21.22 4.25 -20.97
C LYS A 87 20.38 3.66 -19.84
N ALA A 88 20.66 2.41 -19.47
CA ALA A 88 20.01 1.78 -18.33
C ALA A 88 20.54 2.36 -17.01
N ASP A 89 19.62 2.66 -16.09
CA ASP A 89 19.91 3.03 -14.71
C ASP A 89 19.61 1.85 -13.78
N THR A 90 20.26 1.80 -12.62
CA THR A 90 19.91 0.84 -11.57
C THR A 90 18.68 1.33 -10.80
N VAL A 91 17.61 0.55 -10.75
CA VAL A 91 16.43 0.79 -9.91
C VAL A 91 16.46 -0.18 -8.74
N LYS A 92 16.39 0.35 -7.51
CA LYS A 92 16.35 -0.43 -6.28
C LYS A 92 15.10 -0.11 -5.48
N TYR A 93 14.40 -1.16 -5.06
CA TYR A 93 13.32 -1.09 -4.06
C TYR A 93 13.77 -1.79 -2.79
N VAL A 94 13.49 -1.17 -1.64
CA VAL A 94 13.81 -1.72 -0.32
C VAL A 94 12.72 -1.34 0.68
N LEU A 95 12.16 -2.35 1.34
CA LEU A 95 11.30 -2.15 2.49
C LEU A 95 12.19 -1.81 3.70
N ALA A 96 11.89 -0.69 4.35
CA ALA A 96 12.59 -0.26 5.55
C ALA A 96 12.14 -1.03 6.80
N ASP A 97 12.92 -0.92 7.86
CA ASP A 97 12.51 -1.37 9.19
C ASP A 97 11.39 -0.49 9.76
N ILE A 98 10.65 -1.04 10.73
CA ILE A 98 9.50 -0.37 11.40
C ILE A 98 9.88 0.99 11.99
N SER A 99 11.14 1.17 12.40
CA SER A 99 11.65 2.45 12.91
C SER A 99 11.68 3.58 11.87
N SER A 100 11.40 3.30 10.59
CA SER A 100 11.34 4.34 9.56
C SER A 100 10.03 5.16 9.60
N ALA A 101 8.99 4.65 10.27
CA ALA A 101 7.65 5.25 10.29
C ALA A 101 7.16 5.60 11.71
N LEU A 102 8.07 6.07 12.59
CA LEU A 102 7.77 6.39 14.00
C LEU A 102 6.73 7.50 14.23
N HIS A 103 6.28 8.17 13.16
CA HIS A 103 5.33 9.27 13.23
C HIS A 103 3.87 8.83 13.04
N THR A 104 3.61 7.56 12.77
CA THR A 104 2.25 7.06 12.55
C THR A 104 1.72 6.38 13.81
N GLN A 105 0.39 6.27 13.91
CA GLN A 105 -0.23 5.51 15.01
C GLN A 105 -0.11 4.00 14.77
N ASN A 106 0.12 3.57 13.53
CA ASN A 106 0.23 2.15 13.18
C ASN A 106 1.63 1.61 13.55
N PRO A 107 1.73 0.70 14.53
CA PRO A 107 3.02 0.19 14.99
C PRO A 107 3.74 -0.71 13.97
N ASN A 108 3.06 -1.14 12.91
CA ASN A 108 3.61 -2.03 11.89
C ASN A 108 4.00 -1.30 10.60
N ASP A 109 3.79 0.01 10.54
CA ASP A 109 4.07 0.81 9.36
C ASP A 109 5.56 0.78 9.00
N ARG A 110 5.82 0.62 7.71
CA ARG A 110 7.16 0.63 7.11
C ARG A 110 7.14 1.44 5.83
N SER A 111 8.22 2.18 5.61
CA SER A 111 8.40 2.94 4.38
C SER A 111 9.01 2.05 3.29
N LEU A 112 8.49 2.15 2.07
CA LEU A 112 9.12 1.57 0.89
C LEU A 112 9.91 2.65 0.16
N TYR A 113 11.21 2.42 0.05
CA TYR A 113 12.10 3.31 -0.66
C TYR A 113 12.34 2.83 -2.08
N ARG A 114 12.48 3.79 -2.99
CA ARG A 114 12.90 3.58 -4.38
C ARG A 114 14.03 4.52 -4.73
N ILE A 115 15.06 3.94 -5.35
CA ILE A 115 16.30 4.62 -5.71
C ILE A 115 16.52 4.36 -7.21
N ILE A 116 16.79 5.40 -8.00
CA ILE A 116 17.16 5.27 -9.43
C ILE A 116 18.55 5.85 -9.64
N GLY A 117 19.49 5.04 -10.10
CA GLY A 117 20.86 5.45 -10.37
C GLY A 117 21.49 6.11 -9.16
N CYS A 118 21.97 7.35 -9.35
CA CYS A 118 22.55 8.19 -8.31
C CYS A 118 21.54 9.21 -7.72
N ASP A 119 20.26 9.13 -8.05
CA ASP A 119 19.25 10.04 -7.53
C ASP A 119 19.05 9.84 -6.01
N THR A 120 18.55 10.88 -5.34
CA THR A 120 18.21 10.81 -3.92
C THR A 120 17.16 9.73 -3.65
N THR A 121 17.29 9.05 -2.51
CA THR A 121 16.34 8.03 -2.06
C THR A 121 14.96 8.67 -1.88
N LYS A 122 13.95 8.15 -2.58
CA LYS A 122 12.57 8.63 -2.48
C LYS A 122 11.70 7.61 -1.74
N ILE A 123 10.90 8.08 -0.80
CA ILE A 123 9.80 7.29 -0.23
C ILE A 123 8.73 7.19 -1.31
N VAL A 124 8.40 5.97 -1.73
CA VAL A 124 7.30 5.71 -2.68
C VAL A 124 5.99 5.45 -1.94
N SER A 125 6.09 4.93 -0.72
CA SER A 125 4.94 4.65 0.13
C SER A 125 5.34 4.68 1.61
N SER A 126 4.50 5.30 2.44
CA SER A 126 4.26 4.94 3.84
C SER A 126 2.99 4.09 3.92
N GLY A 127 2.71 3.46 5.06
CA GLY A 127 1.53 2.61 5.28
C GLY A 127 1.71 1.14 4.90
N LEU A 128 2.92 0.65 4.57
CA LEU A 128 3.12 -0.75 4.18
C LEU A 128 3.44 -1.62 5.38
N THR A 129 2.61 -2.63 5.63
CA THR A 129 2.91 -3.66 6.64
C THR A 129 3.43 -4.95 6.03
N LYS A 130 3.28 -5.12 4.71
CA LYS A 130 3.82 -6.25 3.94
C LYS A 130 4.27 -5.81 2.56
N PHE A 131 5.52 -6.11 2.24
CA PHE A 131 6.07 -6.05 0.88
C PHE A 131 6.88 -7.33 0.70
N LYS A 132 6.34 -8.27 -0.08
CA LYS A 132 6.97 -9.56 -0.33
C LYS A 132 7.13 -9.80 -1.82
N LEU A 133 8.32 -10.24 -2.19
CA LEU A 133 8.70 -10.58 -3.55
C LEU A 133 8.94 -12.09 -3.63
N LYS A 134 8.46 -12.68 -4.73
CA LYS A 134 8.84 -14.02 -5.16
C LYS A 134 9.26 -13.94 -6.61
N TYR A 135 10.22 -14.76 -7.00
CA TYR A 135 10.74 -14.77 -8.35
C TYR A 135 10.67 -16.17 -8.91
N PHE A 136 10.36 -16.27 -10.20
CA PHE A 136 10.21 -17.56 -10.87
C PHE A 136 11.06 -17.62 -12.12
N ASP A 137 11.61 -18.80 -12.39
CA ASP A 137 12.37 -19.09 -13.58
C ASP A 137 11.48 -19.36 -14.81
N ILE A 138 12.10 -19.83 -15.90
CA ILE A 138 11.39 -20.14 -17.16
C ILE A 138 10.38 -21.29 -17.03
N ASN A 139 10.54 -22.14 -16.02
CA ASN A 139 9.65 -23.27 -15.74
C ASN A 139 8.64 -22.94 -14.62
N ASP A 140 8.50 -21.65 -14.28
CA ASP A 140 7.70 -21.15 -13.16
C ASP A 140 8.13 -21.74 -11.78
N ILE A 141 9.41 -22.13 -11.63
CA ILE A 141 9.99 -22.60 -10.36
C ILE A 141 10.55 -21.41 -9.57
N GLU A 142 10.25 -21.34 -8.28
CA GLU A 142 10.75 -20.27 -7.41
C GLU A 142 12.29 -20.29 -7.34
N THR A 143 12.92 -19.14 -7.57
CA THR A 143 14.37 -18.99 -7.58
C THR A 143 14.76 -17.66 -6.94
N LEU A 144 15.92 -17.61 -6.30
CA LEU A 144 16.55 -16.34 -5.87
C LEU A 144 17.78 -16.02 -6.72
N THR A 145 18.11 -16.86 -7.69
CA THR A 145 19.28 -16.69 -8.56
C THR A 145 18.93 -15.66 -9.65
N PRO A 146 19.52 -14.45 -9.63
CA PRO A 146 19.07 -13.33 -10.47
C PRO A 146 19.02 -13.63 -11.98
N VAL A 147 20.03 -14.33 -12.50
CA VAL A 147 20.12 -14.71 -13.93
C VAL A 147 18.99 -15.63 -14.39
N PHE A 148 18.37 -16.37 -13.48
CA PHE A 148 17.28 -17.29 -13.83
C PHE A 148 15.90 -16.66 -13.73
N VAL A 149 15.77 -15.45 -13.16
CA VAL A 149 14.46 -14.83 -12.95
C VAL A 149 13.82 -14.41 -14.27
N LYS A 150 12.61 -14.89 -14.51
CA LYS A 150 11.76 -14.57 -15.68
C LYS A 150 10.47 -13.85 -15.29
N SER A 151 10.01 -14.01 -14.06
CA SER A 151 8.84 -13.29 -13.55
C SER A 151 8.96 -12.98 -12.07
N VAL A 152 8.23 -11.94 -11.65
CA VAL A 152 8.24 -11.43 -10.26
C VAL A 152 6.80 -11.34 -9.77
N SER A 153 6.49 -12.03 -8.68
CA SER A 153 5.26 -11.84 -7.92
C SER A 153 5.50 -10.85 -6.81
N VAL A 154 4.59 -9.88 -6.69
CA VAL A 154 4.62 -8.85 -5.67
C VAL A 154 3.36 -8.98 -4.83
N GLU A 155 3.55 -9.05 -3.52
CA GLU A 155 2.48 -9.08 -2.53
C GLU A 155 2.62 -7.87 -1.60
N LEU A 156 1.57 -7.05 -1.58
CA LEU A 156 1.51 -5.79 -0.86
C LEU A 156 0.36 -5.83 0.14
N ARG A 157 0.61 -5.43 1.39
CA ARG A 157 -0.44 -5.02 2.34
C ARG A 157 -0.20 -3.58 2.74
N TYR A 158 -1.20 -2.76 2.48
CA TYR A 158 -1.24 -1.36 2.87
C TYR A 158 -2.27 -1.20 3.98
N GLU A 159 -1.89 -0.59 5.09
CA GLU A 159 -2.73 -0.29 6.24
C GLU A 159 -2.79 1.22 6.47
N SER A 160 -3.90 1.69 7.04
CA SER A 160 -4.03 3.07 7.49
C SER A 160 -2.94 3.41 8.52
N GLU A 161 -2.41 4.63 8.42
CA GLU A 161 -1.49 5.21 9.42
C GLU A 161 -2.23 5.58 10.73
N MET A 162 -3.55 5.75 10.67
CA MET A 162 -4.43 6.11 11.78
C MET A 162 -5.34 4.94 12.17
N GLN A 163 -5.60 4.82 13.47
CA GLN A 163 -6.56 3.86 13.99
C GLN A 163 -8.00 4.36 13.77
N VAL A 164 -8.88 3.48 13.30
CA VAL A 164 -10.31 3.72 13.20
C VAL A 164 -11.03 2.78 14.16
N LYS A 165 -11.70 3.37 15.15
CA LYS A 165 -12.26 2.64 16.30
C LYS A 165 -11.13 1.84 16.98
N ASP A 166 -11.06 0.52 16.76
CA ASP A 166 -10.06 -0.37 17.38
C ASP A 166 -9.15 -1.09 16.37
N HIS A 167 -9.14 -0.68 15.09
CA HIS A 167 -8.34 -1.35 14.06
C HIS A 167 -7.74 -0.38 13.04
N TYR A 168 -6.80 -0.87 12.23
CA TYR A 168 -6.25 -0.14 11.10
C TYR A 168 -6.84 -0.72 9.81
N PRO A 169 -7.71 0.01 9.10
CA PRO A 169 -8.25 -0.45 7.83
C PRO A 169 -7.12 -0.79 6.86
N PHE A 170 -7.26 -1.89 6.12
CA PHE A 170 -6.20 -2.37 5.24
C PHE A 170 -6.73 -2.97 3.95
N PHE A 171 -5.88 -2.91 2.92
CA PHE A 171 -6.08 -3.64 1.69
C PHE A 171 -4.82 -4.41 1.33
N GLU A 172 -5.02 -5.56 0.70
CA GLU A 172 -3.94 -6.45 0.26
C GLU A 172 -4.11 -6.76 -1.23
N LYS A 173 -2.99 -6.76 -1.96
CA LYS A 173 -2.97 -7.07 -3.38
C LYS A 173 -1.75 -7.91 -3.71
N SER A 174 -1.97 -8.98 -4.46
CA SER A 174 -0.91 -9.81 -5.05
C SER A 174 -1.06 -9.82 -6.56
N PHE A 175 0.06 -9.69 -7.27
CA PHE A 175 0.09 -9.70 -8.73
C PHE A 175 1.40 -10.26 -9.26
N LEU A 176 1.36 -10.85 -10.45
CA LEU A 176 2.50 -11.41 -11.16
C LEU A 176 2.87 -10.52 -12.33
N ILE A 177 4.15 -10.21 -12.47
CA ILE A 177 4.69 -9.43 -13.58
C ILE A 177 5.67 -10.32 -14.35
N LYS A 178 5.48 -10.39 -15.67
CA LYS A 178 6.41 -11.03 -16.61
C LYS A 178 7.06 -9.94 -17.49
N PRO A 179 8.21 -9.38 -17.09
CA PRO A 179 8.88 -8.33 -17.86
C PRO A 179 9.30 -8.82 -19.24
N ARG A 180 9.07 -8.01 -20.28
CA ARG A 180 9.29 -8.44 -21.68
C ARG A 180 10.76 -8.67 -22.03
N ASN A 181 11.68 -8.03 -21.30
CA ASN A 181 13.12 -8.07 -21.60
C ASN A 181 13.86 -9.11 -20.77
N LEU A 182 13.14 -10.01 -20.09
CA LEU A 182 13.73 -11.12 -19.34
C LEU A 182 13.72 -12.44 -20.10
N ASN A 183 13.33 -12.48 -21.38
CA ASN A 183 13.20 -13.71 -22.18
C ASN A 183 14.40 -14.66 -22.05
#